data_AF-A0A7X9L9J2-F1
#
_entry.id   AF-A0A7X9L9J2-F1
#
_cell.length_a   1.000
_cell.length_b   1.000
_cell.length_c   1.000
_cell.angle_alpha   90.00
_cell.angle_beta   90.00
_cell.angle_gamma   90.00
#
_symmetry.space_group_name_H-M   'P 1'
#
loop_
_entity.id
_entity.type
_entity.pdbx_description
1 polymer ?
#
loop_
_entity_poly.entity_id
_entity_poly.type
_entity_poly.pdbx_seq_one_letter_code
_entity_poly.pdbx_strand_id
1 'polypeptide(L)'
;MSTIAIPTYVHARDPISHAGVSAQLRMRPDVLVVDSVSLARVAIVVADVVDQTTTGDLRALVKDHRPRLVLIVGAVDDAALVA
;
A
#
# COMPACT_ATOMS: atom_id res chain seq x y z
N MET A 1 9.21 -22.97 -11.93
CA MET A 1 8.92 -21.65 -12.56
C MET A 1 9.44 -20.59 -11.62
N SER A 2 10.52 -19.87 -11.96
CA SER A 2 10.94 -18.72 -11.14
C SER A 2 9.93 -17.60 -11.38
N THR A 3 9.03 -17.38 -10.43
CA THR A 3 8.10 -16.25 -10.46
C THR A 3 8.93 -14.97 -10.30
N ILE A 4 8.77 -14.02 -11.21
CA ILE A 4 9.40 -12.70 -11.09
C ILE A 4 8.73 -12.00 -9.90
N ALA A 5 9.52 -11.61 -8.90
CA ALA A 5 9.01 -10.91 -7.74
C ALA A 5 8.34 -9.58 -8.13
N ILE A 6 7.21 -9.26 -7.52
CA ILE A 6 6.43 -8.07 -7.83
C ILE A 6 6.93 -6.87 -7.00
N PRO A 7 7.42 -5.80 -7.63
CA PRO A 7 7.81 -4.58 -6.93
C PRO A 7 6.62 -3.96 -6.21
N THR A 8 6.73 -3.85 -4.89
CA THR A 8 5.64 -3.46 -4.00
C THR A 8 6.11 -2.35 -3.06
N TYR A 9 5.42 -1.21 -3.09
CA TYR A 9 5.64 -0.11 -2.17
C TYR A 9 4.64 -0.19 -1.01
N VAL A 10 5.08 0.17 0.19
CA VAL A 10 4.23 0.20 1.39
C VAL A 10 4.16 1.64 1.88
N HIS A 11 2.94 2.14 2.01
CA HIS A 11 2.63 3.42 2.64
C HIS A 11 1.83 3.18 3.91
N ALA A 12 2.34 3.65 5.03
CA ALA A 12 1.59 3.74 6.28
C ALA A 12 2.05 5.00 7.01
N ARG A 13 1.13 5.70 7.69
CA ARG A 13 1.46 6.92 8.43
C ARG A 13 2.13 6.63 9.76
N ASP A 14 1.78 5.52 10.39
CA ASP A 14 2.42 5.08 11.62
C ASP A 14 3.62 4.17 11.31
N PRO A 15 4.74 4.35 12.01
CA PRO A 15 5.97 3.61 11.74
C PRO A 15 5.86 2.12 12.07
N ILE A 16 4.93 1.72 12.95
CA ILE A 16 4.77 0.34 13.40
C ILE A 16 4.14 -0.50 12.28
N SER A 17 3.04 -0.04 11.70
CA SER A 17 2.38 -0.68 10.56
C SER A 17 3.31 -0.72 9.35
N HIS A 18 4.03 0.38 9.07
CA HIS A 18 4.99 0.41 7.97
C HIS A 18 6.05 -0.69 8.15
N ALA A 19 6.69 -0.76 9.32
CA ALA A 19 7.72 -1.74 9.61
C ALA A 19 7.17 -3.18 9.60
N GLY A 20 6.02 -3.41 10.23
CA GLY A 20 5.39 -4.73 10.34
C GLY A 20 4.98 -5.29 8.98
N VAL A 21 4.26 -4.50 8.17
CA VAL A 21 3.85 -4.92 6.82
C VAL A 21 5.05 -5.13 5.92
N SER A 22 6.02 -4.21 5.94
CA SER A 22 7.25 -4.36 5.15
C SER A 22 8.04 -5.63 5.52
N ALA A 23 8.17 -5.92 6.82
CA ALA A 23 8.86 -7.12 7.29
C ALA A 23 8.14 -8.41 6.84
N GLN A 24 6.81 -8.46 6.97
CA GLN A 24 6.03 -9.62 6.53
C GLN A 24 6.10 -9.84 5.02
N LEU A 25 6.07 -8.77 4.22
CA LEU A 25 6.18 -8.87 2.77
C LEU A 25 7.56 -9.35 2.30
N ARG A 26 8.64 -8.93 2.97
CA ARG A 26 10.01 -9.40 2.65
C ARG A 26 10.20 -10.90 2.86
N MET A 27 9.34 -11.56 3.64
CA MET A 27 9.34 -13.02 3.81
C MET A 27 8.71 -13.77 2.63
N ARG A 28 8.09 -13.05 1.68
CA ARG A 28 7.44 -13.64 0.50
C ARG A 28 8.35 -13.56 -0.73
N PRO A 29 8.77 -14.70 -1.32
CA PRO A 29 9.72 -14.70 -2.44
C PRO A 29 9.15 -14.10 -3.74
N ASP A 30 7.83 -14.01 -3.84
CA ASP A 30 7.08 -13.40 -4.94
C ASP A 30 6.89 -11.88 -4.78
N VAL A 31 7.38 -11.28 -3.69
CA VAL A 31 7.25 -9.84 -3.41
C VAL A 31 8.62 -9.19 -3.28
N LEU A 32 8.83 -8.10 -4.00
CA LEU A 32 10.01 -7.25 -3.88
C LEU A 32 9.59 -5.93 -3.23
N VAL A 33 9.91 -5.72 -1.95
CA VAL A 33 9.61 -4.43 -1.29
C VAL A 33 10.56 -3.36 -1.83
N VAL A 34 10.01 -2.24 -2.32
CA VAL A 34 10.76 -1.11 -2.88
C VAL A 34 10.53 0.15 -2.04
N ASP A 35 11.53 1.03 -2.00
CA ASP A 35 11.50 2.24 -1.18
C ASP A 35 10.87 3.45 -1.89
N SER A 36 10.51 3.32 -3.17
CA SER A 36 9.87 4.37 -3.96
C SER A 36 8.65 3.85 -4.71
N VAL A 37 7.56 4.63 -4.67
CA VAL A 37 6.33 4.37 -5.43
C VAL A 37 6.58 4.33 -6.95
N SER A 38 7.56 5.08 -7.47
CA SER A 38 7.89 5.07 -8.90
C SER A 38 8.46 3.74 -9.39
N LEU A 39 8.99 2.92 -8.48
CA LEU A 39 9.49 1.58 -8.80
C LEU A 39 8.42 0.50 -8.63
N ALA A 40 7.26 0.87 -8.10
CA ALA A 40 6.25 -0.07 -7.66
C ALA A 40 5.29 -0.45 -8.78
N ARG A 41 4.96 -1.74 -8.87
CA ARG A 41 3.79 -2.22 -9.61
C ARG A 41 2.54 -2.31 -8.74
N VAL A 42 2.74 -2.53 -7.44
CA VAL A 42 1.68 -2.55 -6.43
C VAL A 42 2.04 -1.54 -5.34
N ALA A 43 1.08 -0.73 -4.91
CA ALA A 43 1.24 0.13 -3.75
C ALA A 43 0.19 -0.24 -2.70
N ILE A 44 0.67 -0.63 -1.53
CA ILE A 44 -0.16 -0.98 -0.38
C ILE A 44 -0.26 0.25 0.52
N VAL A 45 -1.47 0.70 0.78
CA VAL A 45 -1.77 1.75 1.74
C VAL A 45 -2.37 1.09 2.98
N VAL A 46 -1.78 1.33 4.14
CA VAL A 46 -2.26 0.86 5.43
C VAL A 46 -2.78 2.06 6.20
N ALA A 47 -4.04 2.00 6.63
CA ALA A 47 -4.68 3.04 7.40
C ALA A 47 -5.64 2.42 8.43
N ASP A 48 -5.91 3.09 9.55
CA ASP A 48 -6.89 2.58 10.51
C ASP A 48 -8.33 2.77 10.02
N VAL A 49 -8.59 3.92 9.37
CA VAL A 49 -9.90 4.32 8.86
C VAL A 49 -9.78 4.91 7.45
N VAL A 50 -10.88 4.83 6.70
CA VAL A 50 -11.02 5.52 5.41
C VAL A 50 -11.55 6.93 5.67
N ASP A 51 -10.66 7.92 5.63
CA ASP A 51 -10.99 9.33 5.77
C ASP A 51 -10.50 10.15 4.55
N GLN A 52 -10.70 11.47 4.60
CA GLN A 52 -10.23 12.38 3.57
C GLN A 52 -8.71 12.31 3.40
N THR A 53 -7.98 12.08 4.49
CA THR A 53 -6.53 11.96 4.48
C THR A 53 -6.11 10.70 3.71
N THR A 54 -6.74 9.56 3.98
CA THR A 54 -6.48 8.28 3.30
C THR A 54 -6.81 8.40 1.82
N THR A 55 -7.91 9.07 1.49
CA THR A 55 -8.27 9.38 0.10
C THR A 55 -7.23 10.28 -0.58
N GLY A 56 -6.67 11.25 0.15
CA GLY A 56 -5.58 12.10 -0.31
C GLY A 56 -4.31 11.31 -0.64
N ASP A 57 -3.91 10.40 0.25
CA ASP A 57 -2.76 9.52 0.06
C ASP A 57 -2.94 8.63 -1.18
N LEU A 58 -4.13 8.02 -1.34
CA LEU A 58 -4.45 7.21 -2.52
C LEU A 58 -4.36 8.02 -3.82
N ARG A 59 -4.91 9.25 -3.83
CA ARG A 59 -4.83 10.14 -5.00
C ARG A 59 -3.40 10.53 -5.34
N ALA A 60 -2.57 10.80 -4.34
CA ALA A 60 -1.17 11.14 -4.53
C ALA A 60 -0.39 9.98 -5.20
N LEU A 61 -0.63 8.73 -4.76
CA LEU A 61 0.06 7.54 -5.28
C LEU A 61 -0.31 7.21 -6.74
N VAL A 62 -1.49 7.61 -7.22
CA VAL A 62 -1.95 7.35 -8.60
C VAL A 62 -1.41 8.36 -9.60
N LYS A 63 -0.90 9.51 -9.15
CA LYS A 63 -0.62 10.65 -10.04
C LYS A 63 0.46 10.38 -11.09
N ASP A 64 1.56 9.70 -10.72
CA ASP A 64 2.77 9.67 -11.56
C ASP A 64 3.09 8.29 -12.17
N HIS A 65 2.83 7.17 -11.48
CA HIS A 65 3.23 5.82 -11.93
C HIS A 65 2.12 4.75 -11.85
N ARG A 66 0.88 5.15 -11.53
CA ARG A 66 -0.34 4.30 -11.45
C ARG A 66 -0.08 2.83 -11.08
N PRO A 67 0.53 2.55 -9.91
CA PRO A 67 0.60 1.19 -9.41
C PRO A 67 -0.82 0.67 -9.14
N ARG A 68 -0.99 -0.66 -9.11
CA ARG A 68 -2.20 -1.26 -8.56
C ARG A 68 -2.28 -0.92 -7.08
N LEU A 69 -3.31 -0.15 -6.69
CA LEU A 69 -3.55 0.20 -5.30
C LEU A 69 -4.21 -0.96 -4.54
N VAL A 70 -3.73 -1.19 -3.32
CA VAL A 70 -4.35 -2.08 -2.34
C VAL A 70 -4.48 -1.28 -1.05
N LEU A 71 -5.70 -1.14 -0.54
CA LEU A 71 -5.97 -0.50 0.73
C LEU A 71 -6.20 -1.58 1.80
N ILE A 72 -5.43 -1.52 2.88
CA ILE A 72 -5.60 -2.34 4.07
C ILE A 72 -6.11 -1.40 5.17
N VAL A 73 -7.31 -1.69 5.67
CA VAL A 73 -7.95 -0.89 6.71
C VAL A 73 -8.38 -1.73 7.90
N GLY A 74 -8.13 -1.23 9.10
CA GLY A 74 -8.49 -1.89 10.35
C GLY A 74 -10.01 -1.90 10.59
N ALA A 75 -10.71 -0.86 10.14
CA ALA A 75 -12.15 -0.79 10.13
C ALA A 75 -12.65 -0.13 8.84
N VAL A 76 -13.74 -0.67 8.29
CA VAL A 76 -14.49 -0.06 7.19
C VAL A 76 -15.82 0.40 7.79
N ASP A 77 -16.08 1.71 7.74
CA ASP A 77 -17.42 2.25 7.96
C ASP A 77 -18.13 2.29 6.60
N ASP A 78 -19.35 1.76 6.51
CA ASP A 78 -20.14 1.75 5.27
C ASP A 78 -20.38 3.17 4.73
N ALA A 79 -20.45 4.18 5.61
CA ALA A 79 -20.56 5.58 5.19
C ALA A 79 -19.27 6.10 4.52
N ALA A 80 -18.12 5.51 4.85
CA ALA A 80 -16.81 5.91 4.32
C ALA A 80 -16.50 5.28 2.95
N LEU A 81 -17.27 4.28 2.51
CA LEU A 81 -17.04 3.58 1.25
C LEU A 81 -17.69 4.27 0.02
N VAL A 82 -18.53 5.29 0.26
CA VAL A 82 -19.24 6.02 -0.80
C VAL A 82 -18.41 7.23 -1.24
N ALA A 83 -17.47 7.01 -2.15
CA ALA A 83 -16.68 8.07 -2.79
C ALA A 83 -16.51 7.83 -4.30
#